data_AF-A0A317A1K5-F1
#
_entry.id   AF-A0A317A1K5-F1
#
_cell.length_a   1.000
_cell.length_b   1.000
_cell.length_c   1.000
_cell.angle_alpha   90.00
_cell.angle_beta   90.00
_cell.angle_gamma   90.00
#
_symmetry.space_group_name_H-M   'P 1'
#
loop_
_entity.id
_entity.type
_entity.pdbx_description
1 polymer ?
#
loop_
_entity_poly.entity_id
_entity_poly.type
_entity_poly.pdbx_seq_one_letter_code
_entity_poly.pdbx_strand_id
1 'polypeptide(L)'
;MSGINQSIGSFAAGITNGSDFSRYATKRRNYIYGTIASCVITSVLVSLVGLVTAASGQKIYGEVYWNPPDLLMKMMDNGNGSSGSRAGVFFLAAGFGFAAMFENICGNTIAGGIDLAGLFPRYINIRRGAMITFLAAWIVQPWQLINRATTFIQVLSSFSVFLAPIIGIMSCDYYLLRKRKIRLSHLYRTRDSIYYFSHGFNWRAIVAWICGWAPTIGGLVVTVKAELHPSRPLVQLYYMAFLIGFFISATVFYVLNLIFSVPDMDQMDSVDLYGTFTEAEAKRVGVAPLDENIIYGVVSTQTSGDDIAAYRGQEKGA
;
A
#
# COMPACT_ATOMS: atom_id res chain seq x y z
N MET A 1 6.75 -9.33 -22.30
CA MET A 1 5.67 -9.14 -21.31
C MET A 1 6.00 -9.73 -19.94
N SER A 2 6.54 -10.95 -19.83
CA SER A 2 6.87 -11.57 -18.53
C SER A 2 7.72 -10.67 -17.61
N GLY A 3 8.79 -10.05 -18.12
CA GLY A 3 9.63 -9.13 -17.33
C GLY A 3 8.87 -7.89 -16.82
N ILE A 4 8.00 -7.29 -17.63
CA ILE A 4 7.18 -6.14 -17.23
C ILE A 4 6.22 -6.53 -16.11
N ASN A 5 5.54 -7.66 -16.24
CA ASN A 5 4.61 -8.15 -15.23
C ASN A 5 5.31 -8.50 -13.91
N GLN A 6 6.53 -9.06 -13.99
CA GLN A 6 7.36 -9.30 -12.81
C GLN A 6 7.80 -8.00 -12.13
N SER A 7 8.26 -7.00 -12.90
CA SER A 7 8.66 -5.69 -12.34
C SER A 7 7.48 -4.96 -11.71
N ILE A 8 6.31 -4.96 -12.34
CA ILE A 8 5.11 -4.37 -11.73
C ILE A 8 4.69 -5.16 -10.49
N GLY A 9 4.79 -6.48 -10.58
CA GLY A 9 4.47 -7.40 -9.49
C GLY A 9 5.29 -7.18 -8.22
N SER A 10 6.61 -6.95 -8.37
CA SER A 10 7.47 -6.63 -7.23
C SER A 10 7.10 -5.33 -6.53
N PHE A 11 6.43 -4.41 -7.22
CA PHE A 11 5.93 -3.16 -6.64
C PHE A 11 4.47 -3.22 -6.19
N ALA A 12 3.74 -4.31 -6.46
CA ALA A 12 2.30 -4.38 -6.21
C ALA A 12 1.94 -4.10 -4.74
N ALA A 13 2.68 -4.68 -3.79
CA ALA A 13 2.49 -4.43 -2.35
C ALA A 13 2.82 -2.99 -1.95
N GLY A 14 3.86 -2.39 -2.55
CA GLY A 14 4.19 -0.98 -2.34
C GLY A 14 3.13 -0.04 -2.92
N ILE A 15 2.49 -0.41 -4.03
CA ILE A 15 1.39 0.34 -4.64
C ILE A 15 0.15 0.32 -3.73
N THR A 16 -0.20 -0.82 -3.13
CA THR A 16 -1.35 -0.92 -2.23
C THR A 16 -1.14 -0.13 -0.95
N ASN A 17 0.07 -0.12 -0.41
CA ASN A 17 0.38 0.58 0.85
C ASN A 17 0.95 1.99 0.62
N GLY A 18 0.92 2.49 -0.61
CA GLY A 18 1.47 3.80 -0.98
C GLY A 18 0.82 4.96 -0.21
N SER A 19 -0.44 4.79 0.20
CA SER A 19 -1.17 5.75 1.03
C SER A 19 -0.55 5.98 2.41
N ASP A 20 0.15 4.98 2.96
CA ASP A 20 0.77 5.08 4.28
C ASP A 20 1.91 6.08 4.31
N PHE A 21 2.61 6.23 3.19
CA PHE A 21 3.70 7.18 3.03
C PHE A 21 3.23 8.49 2.42
N SER A 22 2.24 8.46 1.51
CA SER A 22 1.76 9.67 0.84
C SER A 22 1.12 10.66 1.82
N ARG A 23 0.56 10.21 2.95
CA ARG A 23 0.00 11.10 3.99
C ARG A 23 1.04 12.01 4.66
N TYR A 24 2.33 11.66 4.60
CA TYR A 24 3.40 12.49 5.15
C TYR A 24 3.92 13.52 4.14
N ALA A 25 3.45 13.47 2.88
CA ALA A 25 3.88 14.41 1.87
C ALA A 25 3.12 15.74 1.99
N THR A 26 3.85 16.85 2.10
CA THR A 26 3.27 18.20 2.20
C THR A 26 2.51 18.64 0.94
N LYS A 27 2.91 18.13 -0.24
CA LYS A 27 2.29 18.47 -1.53
C LYS A 27 2.24 17.24 -2.42
N ARG A 28 1.13 17.06 -3.15
CA ARG A 28 0.96 15.98 -4.14
C ARG A 28 2.13 15.86 -5.12
N ARG A 29 2.64 17.00 -5.61
CA ARG A 29 3.74 17.06 -6.57
C ARG A 29 5.06 16.53 -5.99
N ASN A 30 5.30 16.75 -4.70
CA ASN A 30 6.51 16.28 -4.02
C ASN A 30 6.49 14.75 -3.89
N TYR A 31 5.33 14.17 -3.57
CA TYR A 31 5.17 12.72 -3.57
C TYR A 31 5.44 12.12 -4.94
N ILE A 32 4.78 12.63 -5.99
CA ILE A 32 4.93 12.08 -7.36
C ILE A 32 6.38 12.14 -7.83
N TYR A 33 7.02 13.31 -7.78
CA TYR A 33 8.41 13.43 -8.23
C TYR A 33 9.38 12.70 -7.32
N GLY A 34 9.16 12.69 -6.00
CA GLY A 34 9.98 11.96 -5.05
C GLY A 34 9.96 10.45 -5.34
N THR A 35 8.77 9.88 -5.52
CA THR A 35 8.61 8.45 -5.86
C THR A 35 9.22 8.12 -7.21
N ILE A 36 8.94 8.90 -8.27
CA ILE A 36 9.50 8.62 -9.60
C ILE A 36 11.03 8.75 -9.58
N ALA A 37 11.56 9.82 -9.00
CA ALA A 37 13.00 10.03 -8.94
C ALA A 37 13.69 8.94 -8.11
N SER A 38 13.13 8.57 -6.96
CA SER A 38 13.66 7.47 -6.14
C SER A 38 13.61 6.13 -6.88
N CYS A 39 12.47 5.78 -7.48
CA CYS A 39 12.34 4.54 -8.23
C CYS A 39 13.34 4.47 -9.39
N VAL A 40 13.48 5.54 -10.19
CA VAL A 40 14.36 5.53 -11.36
C VAL A 40 15.83 5.58 -10.95
N ILE A 41 16.23 6.56 -10.14
CA ILE A 41 17.64 6.79 -9.80
C ILE A 41 18.18 5.61 -8.99
N THR A 42 17.47 5.18 -7.94
CA THR A 42 17.93 4.08 -7.10
C THR A 42 17.93 2.77 -7.87
N SER A 43 16.90 2.47 -8.66
CA SER A 43 16.87 1.21 -9.44
C SER A 43 17.99 1.16 -10.47
N VAL A 44 18.27 2.27 -11.17
CA VAL A 44 19.36 2.33 -12.16
C VAL A 44 20.72 2.16 -11.47
N LEU A 45 20.96 2.86 -10.37
CA LEU A 45 22.23 2.76 -9.64
C LEU A 45 22.45 1.35 -9.06
N VAL A 46 21.45 0.77 -8.40
CA VAL A 46 21.54 -0.58 -7.83
C VAL A 46 21.73 -1.62 -8.92
N SER A 47 20.99 -1.52 -10.02
CA SER A 47 21.13 -2.44 -11.15
C SER A 47 22.51 -2.33 -11.81
N LEU A 48 23.02 -1.11 -11.98
CA LEU A 48 24.35 -0.87 -12.54
C LEU A 48 25.45 -1.49 -11.66
N VAL A 49 25.41 -1.21 -10.35
CA VAL A 49 26.38 -1.76 -9.39
C VAL A 49 26.29 -3.29 -9.37
N GLY A 50 25.09 -3.86 -9.30
CA GLY A 50 24.87 -5.31 -9.34
C GLY A 50 25.42 -5.95 -10.61
N LEU A 51 25.18 -5.36 -11.78
CA LEU A 51 25.70 -5.84 -13.08
C LEU A 51 27.23 -5.76 -13.14
N VAL A 52 27.82 -4.65 -12.70
CA VAL A 52 29.29 -4.47 -12.70
C VAL A 52 29.94 -5.46 -11.73
N THR A 53 29.37 -5.66 -10.55
CA THR A 53 29.85 -6.64 -9.56
C THR A 53 29.73 -8.06 -10.10
N ALA A 54 28.61 -8.44 -10.72
CA ALA A 54 28.43 -9.77 -11.31
C ALA A 54 29.41 -10.02 -12.47
N ALA A 55 29.57 -9.05 -13.39
CA ALA A 55 30.51 -9.16 -14.51
C ALA A 55 31.97 -9.24 -14.04
N SER A 56 32.34 -8.46 -13.03
CA SER A 56 33.67 -8.52 -12.42
C SER A 56 33.89 -9.85 -11.69
N GLY A 57 32.88 -10.31 -10.95
CA GLY A 57 32.88 -11.61 -10.28
C GLY A 57 33.07 -12.76 -11.25
N GLN A 58 32.38 -12.76 -12.38
CA GLN A 58 32.55 -13.77 -13.44
C GLN A 58 33.98 -13.80 -13.97
N LYS A 59 34.60 -12.63 -14.16
CA LYS A 59 35.99 -12.53 -14.65
C LYS A 59 37.01 -13.02 -13.61
N ILE A 60 36.76 -12.81 -12.32
CA ILE A 60 37.67 -13.16 -11.21
C ILE A 60 37.50 -14.64 -10.80
N TYR A 61 36.27 -15.11 -10.69
CA TYR A 61 35.92 -16.41 -10.09
C TYR A 61 35.47 -17.47 -11.12
N GLY A 62 35.23 -17.10 -12.37
CA GLY A 62 34.78 -18.00 -13.44
C GLY A 62 33.28 -18.34 -13.41
N GLU A 63 32.55 -17.93 -12.38
CA GLU A 63 31.12 -18.17 -12.20
C GLU A 63 30.36 -16.87 -11.89
N VAL A 64 29.07 -16.85 -12.25
CA VAL A 64 28.19 -15.70 -11.98
C VAL A 64 27.46 -15.91 -10.66
N TYR A 65 27.79 -15.10 -9.65
CA TYR A 65 27.06 -15.06 -8.38
C TYR A 65 25.96 -14.00 -8.43
N TRP A 66 24.71 -14.44 -8.36
CA TRP A 66 23.52 -13.57 -8.33
C TRP A 66 23.09 -13.20 -6.91
N ASN A 67 23.44 -14.02 -5.93
CA ASN A 67 23.07 -13.85 -4.52
C ASN A 67 24.25 -13.24 -3.74
N PRO A 68 24.11 -12.07 -3.11
CA PRO A 68 25.22 -11.39 -2.43
C PRO A 68 25.92 -12.21 -1.33
N PRO A 69 25.22 -12.95 -0.45
CA PRO A 69 25.85 -13.84 0.53
C PRO A 69 26.79 -14.87 -0.11
N ASP A 70 26.42 -15.49 -1.22
CA ASP A 70 27.24 -16.51 -1.89
C ASP A 70 28.52 -15.88 -2.46
N LEU A 71 28.40 -14.67 -3.02
CA LEU A 71 29.56 -13.89 -3.47
C LEU A 71 30.51 -13.55 -2.31
N LEU A 72 29.96 -13.15 -1.17
CA LEU A 72 30.76 -12.82 0.02
C LEU A 72 31.49 -14.05 0.58
N MET A 73 30.84 -15.22 0.59
CA MET A 73 31.50 -16.47 0.95
C MET A 73 32.65 -16.78 -0.02
N LYS A 74 32.41 -16.63 -1.33
CA LYS A 74 33.46 -16.86 -2.33
C LYS A 74 34.63 -15.88 -2.20
N MET A 75 34.37 -14.62 -1.85
CA MET A 75 35.40 -13.62 -1.56
C MET A 75 36.26 -14.02 -0.35
N MET A 76 35.63 -14.62 0.68
CA MET A 76 36.33 -15.13 1.86
C MET A 76 37.22 -16.33 1.53
N ASP A 77 36.68 -17.29 0.78
CA ASP A 77 37.39 -18.51 0.36
C ASP A 77 38.59 -18.20 -0.53
N ASN A 78 38.41 -17.37 -1.57
CA ASN A 78 39.51 -16.99 -2.47
C ASN A 78 40.58 -16.12 -1.78
N GLY A 79 40.22 -15.47 -0.68
CA GLY A 79 41.14 -14.69 0.14
C GLY A 79 41.97 -15.52 1.12
N ASN A 80 41.83 -16.86 1.14
CA ASN A 80 42.42 -17.79 2.11
C ASN A 80 42.24 -17.36 3.58
N GLY A 81 41.13 -16.68 3.90
CA GLY A 81 40.88 -16.17 5.25
C GLY A 81 41.85 -15.05 5.71
N SER A 82 42.56 -14.39 4.78
CA SER A 82 43.42 -13.26 5.10
C SER A 82 42.67 -12.16 5.86
N SER A 83 43.38 -11.41 6.71
CA SER A 83 42.80 -10.31 7.49
C SER A 83 42.10 -9.27 6.60
N GLY A 84 42.65 -9.00 5.41
CA GLY A 84 42.05 -8.10 4.41
C GLY A 84 40.73 -8.63 3.85
N SER A 85 40.66 -9.92 3.46
CA SER A 85 39.42 -10.52 2.97
C SER A 85 38.34 -10.58 4.06
N ARG A 86 38.71 -10.96 5.28
CA ARG A 86 37.78 -10.98 6.44
C ARG A 86 37.22 -9.60 6.76
N ALA A 87 38.06 -8.57 6.75
CA ALA A 87 37.62 -7.20 6.98
C ALA A 87 36.69 -6.71 5.87
N GLY A 88 37.05 -6.95 4.60
CA GLY A 88 36.21 -6.57 3.45
C GLY A 88 34.83 -7.23 3.47
N VAL A 89 34.79 -8.55 3.71
CA VAL A 89 33.54 -9.30 3.84
C VAL A 89 32.71 -8.80 5.02
N PHE A 90 33.32 -8.50 6.16
CA PHE A 90 32.61 -7.95 7.31
C PHE A 90 31.92 -6.62 7.00
N PHE A 91 32.62 -5.66 6.39
CA PHE A 91 32.02 -4.35 6.07
C PHE A 91 30.91 -4.47 5.02
N LEU A 92 31.09 -5.33 4.01
CA LEU A 92 30.05 -5.57 3.02
C LEU A 92 28.82 -6.26 3.64
N ALA A 93 29.03 -7.32 4.42
CA ALA A 93 27.95 -8.03 5.11
C ALA A 93 27.21 -7.13 6.10
N ALA A 94 27.93 -6.29 6.85
CA ALA A 94 27.32 -5.29 7.74
C ALA A 94 26.47 -4.30 6.94
N GLY A 95 26.98 -3.78 5.82
CA GLY A 95 26.23 -2.88 4.93
C GLY A 95 24.94 -3.51 4.40
N PHE A 96 25.02 -4.74 3.88
CA PHE A 96 23.83 -5.50 3.43
C PHE A 96 22.87 -5.78 4.58
N GLY A 97 23.38 -6.13 5.77
CA GLY A 97 22.56 -6.36 6.96
C GLY A 97 21.79 -5.11 7.38
N PHE A 98 22.46 -3.96 7.46
CA PHE A 98 21.81 -2.68 7.78
C PHE A 98 20.78 -2.28 6.73
N ALA A 99 21.11 -2.43 5.44
CA ALA A 99 20.18 -2.11 4.36
C ALA A 99 18.93 -3.00 4.43
N ALA A 100 19.10 -4.32 4.59
CA ALA A 100 17.99 -5.26 4.70
C ALA A 100 17.13 -5.01 5.95
N MET A 101 17.75 -4.68 7.09
CA MET A 101 17.01 -4.31 8.30
C MET A 101 16.17 -3.05 8.08
N PHE A 102 16.77 -2.01 7.50
CA PHE A 102 16.08 -0.75 7.24
C PHE A 102 14.88 -0.93 6.31
N GLU A 103 15.06 -1.65 5.20
CA GLU A 103 13.99 -1.95 4.25
C GLU A 103 12.84 -2.71 4.91
N ASN A 104 13.12 -3.73 5.72
CA ASN A 104 12.09 -4.51 6.41
C ASN A 104 11.34 -3.72 7.50
N ILE A 105 12.03 -2.80 8.18
CA ILE A 105 11.38 -1.94 9.17
C ILE A 105 10.45 -0.95 8.47
N CYS A 106 10.97 -0.22 7.48
CA CYS A 106 10.22 0.83 6.79
C CYS A 106 9.08 0.27 5.92
N GLY A 107 9.37 -0.76 5.11
CA GLY A 107 8.43 -1.28 4.13
C GLY A 107 7.38 -2.24 4.68
N ASN A 108 7.77 -3.12 5.62
CA ASN A 108 6.93 -4.24 6.04
C ASN A 108 6.41 -4.09 7.47
N THR A 109 7.29 -3.76 8.42
CA THR A 109 6.95 -3.72 9.84
C THR A 109 6.01 -2.56 10.17
N ILE A 110 6.31 -1.35 9.67
CA ILE A 110 5.46 -0.17 9.91
C ILE A 110 4.10 -0.34 9.22
N ALA A 111 4.09 -0.79 7.97
CA ALA A 111 2.85 -1.04 7.22
C ALA A 111 1.95 -2.06 7.94
N GLY A 112 2.49 -3.22 8.31
CA GLY A 112 1.71 -4.21 9.08
C GLY A 112 1.28 -3.71 10.46
N GLY A 113 2.05 -2.81 11.09
CA GLY A 113 1.66 -2.15 12.32
C GLY A 113 0.47 -1.20 12.15
N ILE A 114 0.42 -0.46 11.05
CA ILE A 114 -0.71 0.41 10.68
C ILE A 114 -1.95 -0.44 10.37
N ASP A 115 -1.80 -1.51 9.59
CA ASP A 115 -2.92 -2.41 9.24
C ASP A 115 -3.57 -3.01 10.49
N LEU A 116 -2.77 -3.56 11.40
CA LEU A 116 -3.28 -4.16 12.64
C LEU A 116 -3.88 -3.13 13.59
N ALA A 117 -3.31 -1.93 13.65
CA ALA A 117 -3.88 -0.83 14.43
C ALA A 117 -5.21 -0.34 13.84
N GLY A 118 -5.38 -0.39 12.51
CA GLY A 118 -6.64 -0.09 11.84
C GLY A 118 -7.72 -1.15 12.07
N LEU A 119 -7.33 -2.44 12.08
CA LEU A 119 -8.25 -3.55 12.29
C LEU A 119 -8.71 -3.71 13.74
N PHE A 120 -7.80 -3.54 14.71
CA PHE A 120 -8.08 -3.72 16.13
C PHE A 120 -7.68 -2.50 16.98
N PRO A 121 -8.24 -1.31 16.70
CA PRO A 121 -7.77 -0.04 17.28
C PRO A 121 -7.88 0.03 18.81
N ARG A 122 -8.81 -0.72 19.40
CA ARG A 122 -8.98 -0.78 20.87
C ARG A 122 -7.86 -1.54 21.58
N TYR A 123 -7.21 -2.49 20.90
CA TYR A 123 -6.26 -3.44 21.51
C TYR A 123 -4.83 -3.23 21.02
N ILE A 124 -4.67 -2.83 19.77
CA ILE A 124 -3.39 -2.75 19.08
C ILE A 124 -3.12 -1.30 18.68
N ASN A 125 -1.98 -0.79 19.13
CA ASN A 125 -1.39 0.43 18.58
C ASN A 125 -0.32 0.06 17.55
N ILE A 126 0.14 1.02 16.74
CA ILE A 126 1.11 0.78 15.65
C ILE A 126 2.36 0.04 16.15
N ARG A 127 2.87 0.40 17.34
CA ARG A 127 4.05 -0.25 17.94
C ARG A 127 3.81 -1.72 18.27
N ARG A 128 2.67 -2.04 18.89
CA ARG A 128 2.28 -3.43 19.20
C ARG A 128 2.02 -4.22 17.93
N GLY A 129 1.35 -3.62 16.94
CA GLY A 129 1.10 -4.24 15.64
C GLY A 129 2.40 -4.59 14.92
N ALA A 130 3.35 -3.66 14.88
CA ALA A 130 4.69 -3.89 14.32
C ALA A 130 5.41 -5.10 14.94
N MET A 131 5.36 -5.25 16.27
CA MET A 131 5.95 -6.41 16.96
C MET A 131 5.25 -7.73 16.60
N ILE A 132 3.91 -7.72 16.47
CA ILE A 132 3.15 -8.90 16.05
C ILE A 132 3.52 -9.28 14.61
N THR A 133 3.58 -8.32 13.69
CA THR A 133 3.98 -8.53 12.30
C THR A 133 5.39 -9.13 12.21
N PHE A 134 6.33 -8.61 13.00
CA PHE A 134 7.69 -9.14 13.07
C PHE A 134 7.71 -10.61 13.54
N LEU A 135 6.98 -10.94 14.60
CA LEU A 135 6.91 -12.32 15.11
C LEU A 135 6.20 -13.26 14.12
N ALA A 136 5.15 -12.79 13.44
CA ALA A 136 4.43 -13.57 12.43
C ALA A 136 5.34 -13.95 11.25
N ALA A 137 6.25 -13.07 10.84
CA ALA A 137 7.21 -13.36 9.77
C ALA A 137 8.12 -14.56 10.11
N TRP A 138 8.52 -14.72 11.37
CA TRP A 138 9.33 -15.86 11.82
C TRP A 138 8.55 -17.19 11.78
N ILE A 139 7.24 -17.15 12.03
CA ILE A 139 6.37 -18.32 11.97
C ILE A 139 6.21 -18.81 10.53
N VAL A 140 6.10 -17.88 9.57
CA VAL A 140 5.94 -18.19 8.13
C VAL A 140 7.23 -18.76 7.53
N GLN A 141 8.40 -18.48 8.10
CA GLN A 141 9.72 -18.94 7.64
C GLN A 141 9.95 -18.73 6.13
N PRO A 142 9.82 -17.49 5.62
CA PRO A 142 9.85 -17.22 4.19
C PRO A 142 11.18 -17.60 3.50
N TRP A 143 12.29 -17.72 4.25
CA TRP A 143 13.58 -18.15 3.72
C TRP A 143 13.53 -19.57 3.13
N GLN A 144 12.62 -20.43 3.58
CA GLN A 144 12.44 -21.76 2.98
C GLN A 144 11.95 -21.69 1.52
N LEU A 145 11.27 -20.60 1.14
CA LEU A 145 10.78 -20.35 -0.23
C LEU A 145 11.88 -19.80 -1.15
N ILE A 146 12.95 -19.21 -0.61
CA ILE A 146 13.99 -18.49 -1.35
C ILE A 146 15.14 -19.43 -1.81
N ASN A 147 15.14 -20.69 -1.36
CA ASN A 147 16.20 -21.67 -1.68
C ASN A 147 16.40 -21.93 -3.18
N ARG A 148 15.47 -21.53 -4.05
CA ARG A 148 15.64 -21.56 -5.52
C ARG A 148 15.13 -20.26 -6.16
N ALA A 149 15.94 -19.69 -7.06
CA ALA A 149 15.60 -18.46 -7.79
C ALA A 149 14.27 -18.56 -8.54
N THR A 150 13.95 -19.74 -9.09
CA THR A 150 12.67 -20.00 -9.78
C THR A 150 11.48 -19.92 -8.82
N THR A 151 11.60 -20.50 -7.62
CA THR A 151 10.55 -20.46 -6.60
C THR A 151 10.30 -19.02 -6.12
N PHE A 152 11.35 -18.23 -5.93
CA PHE A 152 11.22 -16.81 -5.56
C PHE A 152 10.42 -16.00 -6.59
N ILE A 153 10.78 -16.13 -7.88
CA ILE A 153 10.08 -15.45 -8.98
C ILE A 153 8.61 -15.89 -9.07
N GLN A 154 8.35 -17.19 -8.85
CA GLN A 154 6.98 -17.72 -8.84
C GLN A 154 6.16 -17.12 -7.70
N VAL A 155 6.70 -17.02 -6.49
CA VAL A 155 6.02 -16.42 -5.32
C VAL A 155 5.66 -14.95 -5.58
N LEU A 156 6.60 -14.14 -6.07
CA LEU A 156 6.33 -12.74 -6.42
C LEU A 156 5.23 -12.60 -7.47
N SER A 157 5.29 -13.45 -8.49
CA SER A 157 4.29 -13.48 -9.56
C SER A 157 2.92 -13.95 -9.05
N SER A 158 2.88 -14.79 -8.00
CA SER A 158 1.65 -15.24 -7.33
C SER A 158 0.95 -14.10 -6.59
N PHE A 159 1.69 -13.28 -5.84
CA PHE A 159 1.10 -12.13 -5.14
C PHE A 159 0.43 -11.15 -6.10
N SER A 160 1.08 -10.92 -7.25
CA SER A 160 0.58 -10.01 -8.29
C SER A 160 -0.79 -10.41 -8.82
N VAL A 161 -1.07 -11.72 -8.91
CA VAL A 161 -2.35 -12.27 -9.36
C VAL A 161 -3.50 -11.83 -8.45
N PHE A 162 -3.28 -11.75 -7.14
CA PHE A 162 -4.31 -11.41 -6.16
C PHE A 162 -4.37 -9.93 -5.82
N LEU A 163 -3.21 -9.24 -5.81
CA LEU A 163 -3.13 -7.81 -5.49
C LEU A 163 -3.61 -6.95 -6.64
N ALA A 164 -3.34 -7.30 -7.90
CA ALA A 164 -3.73 -6.46 -9.03
C ALA A 164 -5.25 -6.24 -9.15
N PRO A 165 -6.10 -7.28 -8.96
CA PRO A 165 -7.54 -7.09 -8.87
C PRO A 165 -7.98 -6.16 -7.74
N ILE A 166 -7.32 -6.18 -6.58
CA ILE A 166 -7.62 -5.27 -5.46
C ILE A 166 -7.32 -3.83 -5.85
N ILE A 167 -6.14 -3.59 -6.45
CA ILE A 167 -5.74 -2.26 -6.95
C ILE A 167 -6.74 -1.76 -8.00
N GLY A 168 -7.24 -2.64 -8.88
CA GLY A 168 -8.28 -2.32 -9.85
C GLY A 168 -9.60 -1.86 -9.21
N ILE A 169 -10.06 -2.58 -8.19
CA ILE A 169 -11.27 -2.22 -7.43
C ILE A 169 -11.07 -0.88 -6.71
N MET A 170 -9.96 -0.70 -5.99
CA MET A 170 -9.67 0.56 -5.28
C MET A 170 -9.58 1.76 -6.24
N SER A 171 -8.95 1.56 -7.40
CA SER A 171 -8.83 2.61 -8.43
C SER A 171 -10.20 2.97 -9.01
N CYS A 172 -11.03 1.96 -9.33
CA CYS A 172 -12.38 2.18 -9.83
C CYS A 172 -13.27 2.88 -8.80
N ASP A 173 -13.25 2.43 -7.54
CA ASP A 173 -14.03 3.01 -6.45
C ASP A 173 -13.69 4.50 -6.30
N TYR A 174 -12.40 4.81 -6.13
CA TYR A 174 -11.99 6.18 -5.85
C TYR A 174 -12.15 7.13 -7.07
N TYR A 175 -11.69 6.72 -8.26
CA TYR A 175 -11.64 7.63 -9.41
C TYR A 175 -12.94 7.69 -10.21
N LEU A 176 -13.63 6.56 -10.41
CA LEU A 176 -14.80 6.49 -11.29
C LEU A 176 -16.10 6.63 -10.52
N LEU A 177 -16.29 5.82 -9.47
CA LEU A 177 -17.56 5.82 -8.71
C LEU A 177 -17.67 7.04 -7.80
N ARG A 178 -16.63 7.30 -7.01
CA ARG A 178 -16.62 8.38 -6.01
C ARG A 178 -16.09 9.71 -6.53
N LYS A 179 -15.56 9.75 -7.76
CA LYS A 179 -15.02 10.97 -8.41
C LYS A 179 -14.02 11.74 -7.52
N ARG A 180 -13.19 11.00 -6.78
CA ARG A 180 -12.19 11.52 -5.80
C ARG A 180 -12.79 12.21 -4.56
N LYS A 181 -14.07 12.00 -4.25
CA LYS A 181 -14.72 12.51 -3.05
C LYS A 181 -14.88 11.37 -2.05
N ILE A 182 -14.43 11.58 -0.81
CA ILE A 182 -14.56 10.60 0.27
C ILE A 182 -15.17 11.34 1.45
N ARG A 183 -16.19 10.75 2.05
CA ARG A 183 -16.75 11.18 3.32
C ARG A 183 -15.97 10.53 4.46
N LEU A 184 -15.09 11.27 5.14
CA LEU A 184 -14.18 10.75 6.17
C LEU A 184 -14.94 10.35 7.43
N SER A 185 -15.96 11.12 7.82
CA SER A 185 -16.73 10.86 9.05
C SER A 185 -17.39 9.49 9.07
N HIS A 186 -17.78 8.98 7.90
CA HIS A 186 -18.37 7.65 7.77
C HIS A 186 -17.34 6.52 7.78
N LEU A 187 -16.05 6.78 7.53
CA LEU A 187 -14.99 5.74 7.60
C LEU A 187 -14.74 5.24 9.03
N TYR A 188 -15.01 6.08 10.03
CA TYR A 188 -14.77 5.77 11.44
C TYR A 188 -16.05 5.38 12.22
N ARG A 189 -17.17 5.14 11.52
CA ARG A 189 -18.45 4.71 12.11
C ARG A 189 -18.70 3.22 11.87
N THR A 190 -19.19 2.52 12.89
CA THR A 190 -19.36 1.05 12.87
C THR A 190 -20.74 0.59 12.42
N ARG A 191 -21.78 1.39 12.67
CA ARG A 191 -23.18 1.17 12.28
C ARG A 191 -23.72 2.57 11.97
N ASP A 192 -24.41 2.76 10.85
CA ASP A 192 -24.69 4.09 10.25
C ASP A 192 -23.50 4.71 9.48
N SER A 193 -22.99 3.94 8.50
CA SER A 193 -21.95 4.39 7.56
C SER A 193 -22.37 4.11 6.12
N ILE A 194 -22.05 4.99 5.17
CA ILE A 194 -22.20 4.72 3.72
C ILE A 194 -21.29 3.58 3.26
N TYR A 195 -20.28 3.23 4.07
CA TYR A 195 -19.37 2.11 3.85
C TYR A 195 -19.78 0.86 4.64
N TYR A 196 -20.94 0.87 5.31
CA TYR A 196 -21.43 -0.30 6.05
C TYR A 196 -21.99 -1.37 5.11
N PHE A 197 -22.48 -1.00 3.92
CA PHE A 197 -23.01 -1.94 2.92
C PHE A 197 -23.95 -3.01 3.54
N SER A 198 -23.73 -4.30 3.25
CA SER A 198 -24.48 -5.40 3.84
C SER A 198 -23.74 -5.93 5.08
N HIS A 199 -24.03 -5.33 6.25
CA HIS A 199 -23.49 -5.75 7.55
C HIS A 199 -21.95 -5.66 7.67
N GLY A 200 -21.35 -4.65 7.04
CA GLY A 200 -19.90 -4.43 6.98
C GLY A 200 -19.24 -5.00 5.72
N PHE A 201 -19.97 -5.72 4.87
CA PHE A 201 -19.41 -6.38 3.68
C PHE A 201 -19.95 -5.81 2.37
N ASN A 202 -19.02 -5.49 1.47
CA ASN A 202 -19.33 -5.18 0.08
C ASN A 202 -19.16 -6.44 -0.79
N TRP A 203 -20.25 -7.19 -0.98
CA TRP A 203 -20.24 -8.41 -1.81
C TRP A 203 -19.80 -8.14 -3.25
N ARG A 204 -20.04 -6.93 -3.77
CA ARG A 204 -19.69 -6.54 -5.15
C ARG A 204 -18.18 -6.50 -5.34
N ALA A 205 -17.46 -6.04 -4.32
CA ALA A 205 -16.00 -6.05 -4.31
C ALA A 205 -15.45 -7.49 -4.30
N ILE A 206 -16.06 -8.39 -3.52
CA ILE A 206 -15.66 -9.80 -3.46
C ILE A 206 -15.85 -10.48 -4.82
N VAL A 207 -17.03 -10.31 -5.44
CA VAL A 207 -17.32 -10.89 -6.76
C VAL A 207 -16.37 -10.33 -7.82
N ALA A 208 -16.17 -9.01 -7.86
CA ALA A 208 -15.24 -8.38 -8.81
C ALA A 208 -13.79 -8.86 -8.61
N TRP A 209 -13.38 -9.08 -7.35
CA TRP A 209 -12.05 -9.59 -7.03
C TRP A 209 -11.86 -11.03 -7.55
N ILE A 210 -12.83 -11.91 -7.29
CA ILE A 210 -12.83 -13.29 -7.78
C ILE A 210 -12.80 -13.32 -9.31
N CYS A 211 -13.63 -12.52 -9.99
CA CYS A 211 -13.63 -12.44 -11.44
C CYS A 211 -12.27 -11.97 -12.00
N GLY A 212 -11.54 -11.13 -11.27
CA GLY A 212 -10.22 -10.64 -11.67
C GLY A 212 -9.12 -11.70 -11.62
N TRP A 213 -9.05 -12.50 -10.56
CA TRP A 213 -7.98 -13.50 -10.41
C TRP A 213 -8.35 -14.90 -10.92
N ALA A 214 -9.64 -15.26 -11.00
CA ALA A 214 -10.06 -16.60 -11.45
C ALA A 214 -9.54 -16.99 -12.85
N PRO A 215 -9.47 -16.10 -13.86
CA PRO A 215 -8.90 -16.43 -15.16
C PRO A 215 -7.38 -16.63 -15.13
N THR A 216 -6.69 -16.03 -14.17
CA THR A 216 -5.22 -16.00 -14.11
C THR A 216 -4.65 -17.10 -13.20
N ILE A 217 -5.47 -17.70 -12.31
CA ILE A 217 -5.02 -18.77 -11.41
C ILE A 217 -4.59 -20.03 -12.15
N GLY A 218 -5.21 -20.35 -13.29
CA GLY A 218 -4.81 -21.53 -14.06
C GLY A 218 -3.36 -21.43 -14.53
N GLY A 219 -2.93 -20.23 -14.94
CA GLY A 219 -1.53 -20.00 -15.33
C GLY A 219 -0.58 -20.05 -14.14
N LEU A 220 -1.04 -19.65 -12.95
CA LEU A 220 -0.29 -19.82 -11.71
C LEU A 220 -0.09 -21.30 -11.37
N VAL A 221 -1.15 -22.12 -11.41
CA VAL A 221 -1.10 -23.55 -11.10
C VAL A 221 -0.12 -24.28 -12.02
N VAL A 222 -0.21 -24.01 -13.32
CA VAL A 222 0.69 -24.57 -14.33
C VAL A 222 2.15 -24.21 -14.07
N THR A 223 2.40 -22.96 -13.69
CA THR A 223 3.76 -22.46 -13.41
C THR A 223 4.33 -23.08 -12.13
N VAL A 224 3.52 -23.21 -11.08
CA VAL A 224 3.93 -23.81 -9.79
C VAL A 224 4.16 -25.32 -9.92
N LYS A 225 3.31 -26.04 -10.67
CA LYS A 225 3.46 -27.49 -10.89
C LYS A 225 4.57 -27.87 -11.86
N ALA A 226 5.20 -26.89 -12.53
CA ALA A 226 6.19 -27.11 -13.56
C ALA A 226 5.72 -28.13 -14.62
N GLU A 227 4.48 -27.97 -15.10
CA GLU A 227 3.94 -28.87 -16.12
C GLU A 227 4.78 -28.83 -17.40
N LEU A 228 5.08 -30.00 -17.97
CA LEU A 228 5.95 -30.16 -19.13
C LEU A 228 5.31 -29.68 -20.46
N HIS A 229 3.97 -29.70 -20.54
CA HIS A 229 3.21 -29.29 -21.72
C HIS A 229 2.06 -28.35 -21.37
N PRO A 230 2.37 -27.13 -20.90
CA PRO A 230 1.36 -26.16 -20.55
C PRO A 230 0.68 -25.62 -21.81
N SER A 231 -0.63 -25.42 -21.75
CA SER A 231 -1.31 -24.75 -22.86
C SER A 231 -0.84 -23.30 -22.97
N ARG A 232 -0.45 -22.89 -24.19
CA ARG A 232 0.06 -21.54 -24.50
C ARG A 232 -0.83 -20.40 -23.94
N PRO A 233 -2.17 -20.46 -24.05
CA PRO A 233 -3.03 -19.38 -23.56
C PRO A 233 -2.93 -19.16 -22.05
N LEU A 234 -2.82 -20.23 -21.26
CA LEU A 234 -2.73 -20.15 -19.80
C LEU A 234 -1.43 -19.47 -19.33
N VAL A 235 -0.32 -19.77 -20.01
CA VAL A 235 0.98 -19.13 -19.73
C VAL A 235 0.97 -17.64 -20.15
N GLN A 236 0.34 -17.32 -21.28
CA GLN A 236 0.25 -15.94 -21.76
C GLN A 236 -0.65 -15.08 -20.87
N LEU A 237 -1.78 -15.62 -20.41
CA LEU A 237 -2.66 -14.96 -19.42
C LEU A 237 -1.89 -14.65 -18.12
N TYR A 238 -1.05 -15.57 -17.67
CA TYR A 238 -0.22 -15.36 -16.49
C TYR A 238 0.79 -14.22 -16.66
N TYR A 239 1.43 -14.10 -17.83
CA TYR A 239 2.33 -12.99 -18.13
C TYR A 239 1.64 -11.63 -18.26
N MET A 240 0.32 -11.60 -18.31
CA MET A 240 -0.50 -10.38 -18.33
C MET A 240 -1.40 -10.29 -17.09
N ALA A 241 -1.18 -11.14 -16.08
CA ALA A 241 -2.10 -11.32 -14.97
C ALA A 241 -2.35 -10.03 -14.20
N PHE A 242 -1.35 -9.17 -14.08
CA PHE A 242 -1.52 -7.87 -13.42
C PHE A 242 -2.54 -7.00 -14.15
N LEU A 243 -2.34 -6.77 -15.46
CA LEU A 243 -3.21 -5.90 -16.26
C LEU A 243 -4.61 -6.50 -16.42
N ILE A 244 -4.69 -7.79 -16.74
CA ILE A 244 -5.95 -8.49 -16.91
C ILE A 244 -6.74 -8.48 -15.60
N GLY A 245 -6.09 -8.83 -14.48
CA GLY A 245 -6.71 -8.82 -13.16
C GLY A 245 -7.21 -7.43 -12.77
N PHE A 246 -6.39 -6.39 -13.00
CA PHE A 246 -6.75 -5.00 -12.74
C PHE A 246 -7.97 -4.54 -13.54
N PHE A 247 -7.96 -4.73 -14.87
CA PHE A 247 -9.03 -4.23 -15.72
C PHE A 247 -10.32 -5.03 -15.56
N ILE A 248 -10.23 -6.37 -15.44
CA ILE A 248 -11.42 -7.20 -15.21
C ILE A 248 -12.10 -6.82 -13.89
N SER A 249 -11.34 -6.73 -12.79
CA SER A 249 -11.94 -6.38 -11.50
C SER A 249 -12.51 -4.96 -11.50
N ALA A 250 -11.81 -3.99 -12.09
CA ALA A 250 -12.29 -2.62 -12.22
C ALA A 250 -13.59 -2.54 -13.02
N THR A 251 -13.65 -3.20 -14.19
CA THR A 251 -14.85 -3.21 -15.04
C THR A 251 -16.01 -3.94 -14.38
N VAL A 252 -15.78 -5.13 -13.81
CA VAL A 252 -16.84 -5.89 -13.11
C VAL A 252 -17.35 -5.10 -11.91
N PHE A 253 -16.46 -4.50 -11.11
CA PHE A 253 -16.88 -3.68 -9.98
C PHE A 253 -17.67 -2.45 -10.42
N TYR A 254 -17.26 -1.79 -11.50
CA TYR A 254 -17.99 -0.66 -12.07
C TYR A 254 -19.40 -1.07 -12.51
N VAL A 255 -19.51 -2.14 -13.30
CA VAL A 255 -20.79 -2.66 -13.81
C VAL A 255 -21.70 -3.10 -12.66
N LEU A 256 -21.17 -3.79 -11.65
CA LEU A 256 -21.95 -4.20 -10.47
C LEU A 256 -22.51 -3.00 -9.70
N ASN A 257 -21.76 -1.90 -9.58
CA ASN A 257 -22.24 -0.67 -8.95
C ASN A 257 -23.15 0.16 -9.86
N LEU A 258 -23.17 -0.07 -11.18
CA LEU A 258 -24.20 0.48 -12.07
C LEU A 258 -25.52 -0.28 -11.97
N ILE A 259 -25.47 -1.62 -11.97
CA ILE A 259 -26.66 -2.47 -11.89
C ILE A 259 -27.27 -2.41 -10.49
N PHE A 260 -26.43 -2.54 -9.47
CA PHE A 260 -26.82 -2.43 -8.07
C PHE A 260 -26.20 -1.16 -7.51
N SER A 261 -26.88 -0.02 -7.64
CA SER A 261 -26.35 1.26 -7.15
C SER A 261 -26.11 1.24 -5.64
N VAL A 262 -25.02 1.89 -5.18
CA VAL A 262 -24.92 2.35 -3.79
C VAL A 262 -25.37 3.82 -3.79
N PRO A 263 -26.32 4.23 -2.95
CA PRO A 263 -26.61 5.64 -2.78
C PRO A 263 -25.39 6.39 -2.22
N ASP A 264 -25.29 7.68 -2.54
CA ASP A 264 -24.38 8.63 -1.87
C ASP A 264 -22.87 8.34 -1.97
N MET A 265 -22.43 7.70 -3.06
CA MET A 265 -21.00 7.39 -3.26
C MET A 265 -20.11 8.61 -3.43
N ASP A 266 -20.60 9.70 -4.03
CA ASP A 266 -19.84 10.90 -4.35
C ASP A 266 -20.04 12.06 -3.35
N GLN A 267 -20.47 11.72 -2.13
CA GLN A 267 -20.56 12.67 -1.03
C GLN A 267 -19.21 12.93 -0.34
N MET A 268 -19.10 14.13 0.23
CA MET A 268 -17.97 14.58 1.06
C MET A 268 -18.52 15.21 2.33
N ASP A 269 -17.74 15.25 3.40
CA ASP A 269 -18.15 15.94 4.62
C ASP A 269 -18.27 17.45 4.39
N SER A 270 -19.31 18.06 4.95
CA SER A 270 -19.52 19.51 4.89
C SER A 270 -18.52 20.29 5.77
N VAL A 271 -18.00 19.63 6.81
CA VAL A 271 -17.06 20.20 7.79
C VAL A 271 -15.85 19.28 7.91
N ASP A 272 -14.66 19.87 7.98
CA ASP A 272 -13.41 19.14 8.17
C ASP A 272 -13.22 18.73 9.64
N LEU A 273 -13.93 17.69 10.05
CA LEU A 273 -13.93 17.18 11.43
C LEU A 273 -12.56 16.75 11.95
N TYR A 274 -11.63 16.41 11.06
CA TYR A 274 -10.34 15.83 11.42
C TYR A 274 -9.16 16.79 11.18
N GLY A 275 -9.41 18.02 10.73
CA GLY A 275 -8.35 18.98 10.40
C GLY A 275 -7.44 18.46 9.28
N THR A 276 -8.02 17.79 8.30
CA THR A 276 -7.31 17.10 7.22
C THR A 276 -6.77 18.07 6.18
N PHE A 277 -7.46 19.19 5.96
CA PHE A 277 -7.18 20.13 4.89
C PHE A 277 -6.52 21.40 5.42
N THR A 278 -5.57 21.94 4.67
CA THR A 278 -5.19 23.35 4.85
C THR A 278 -6.36 24.26 4.47
N GLU A 279 -6.43 25.48 5.01
CA GLU A 279 -7.54 26.42 4.70
C GLU A 279 -7.73 26.64 3.18
N ALA A 280 -6.64 26.69 2.43
CA ALA A 280 -6.67 26.85 0.97
C ALA A 280 -7.25 25.60 0.27
N GLU A 281 -6.95 24.40 0.78
CA GLU A 281 -7.49 23.14 0.27
C GLU A 281 -8.96 22.96 0.65
N ALA A 282 -9.34 23.30 1.89
CA ALA A 282 -10.72 23.25 2.37
C ALA A 282 -11.62 24.13 1.50
N LYS A 283 -11.20 25.37 1.19
CA LYS A 283 -11.89 26.29 0.27
C LYS A 283 -12.01 25.73 -1.15
N ARG A 284 -10.95 25.08 -1.67
CA ARG A 284 -10.96 24.48 -3.01
C ARG A 284 -11.93 23.32 -3.12
N VAL A 285 -12.05 22.53 -2.07
CA VAL A 285 -12.88 21.32 -2.03
C VAL A 285 -14.31 21.62 -1.56
N GLY A 286 -14.55 22.80 -0.98
CA GLY A 286 -15.85 23.25 -0.52
C GLY A 286 -16.22 22.72 0.88
N VAL A 287 -15.22 22.44 1.71
CA VAL A 287 -15.39 21.95 3.08
C VAL A 287 -15.15 23.12 4.05
N ALA A 288 -16.05 23.32 5.01
CA ALA A 288 -15.87 24.34 6.04
C ALA A 288 -14.79 23.90 7.04
N PRO A 289 -13.92 24.82 7.50
CA PRO A 289 -13.03 24.54 8.63
C PRO A 289 -13.87 24.23 9.88
N LEU A 290 -13.32 23.42 10.77
CA LEU A 290 -13.95 23.14 12.06
C LEU A 290 -13.88 24.42 12.91
N ASP A 291 -14.98 25.17 13.00
CA ASP A 291 -15.10 26.25 13.98
C ASP A 291 -15.06 25.65 15.39
N GLU A 292 -14.10 26.08 16.22
CA GLU A 292 -13.96 25.62 17.61
C GLU A 292 -15.27 25.84 18.42
N ASN A 293 -16.09 26.81 18.04
CA ASN A 293 -17.38 27.10 18.64
C ASN A 293 -18.45 26.00 18.41
N ILE A 294 -18.26 25.12 17.43
CA ILE A 294 -19.20 24.01 17.13
C ILE A 294 -18.89 22.77 17.99
N ILE A 295 -17.63 22.59 18.42
CA ILE A 295 -17.21 21.48 19.31
C ILE A 295 -17.88 21.62 20.69
N TYR A 296 -18.14 22.86 21.12
CA TYR A 296 -18.75 23.21 22.41
C TYR A 296 -20.21 23.70 22.27
N GLY A 297 -20.99 23.12 21.36
CA GLY A 297 -22.42 23.47 21.25
C GLY A 297 -23.22 23.05 22.49
N VAL A 298 -23.24 23.88 23.55
CA VAL A 298 -24.37 24.37 24.39
C VAL A 298 -23.79 25.18 25.57
N VAL A 299 -23.42 26.45 25.37
CA VAL A 299 -23.65 27.57 26.33
C VAL A 299 -23.78 28.88 25.53
N SER A 300 -24.78 28.96 24.68
CA SER A 300 -25.37 30.24 24.26
C SER A 300 -26.74 29.96 23.68
N THR A 301 -27.66 29.60 24.57
CA THR A 301 -29.08 29.88 24.32
C THR A 301 -29.20 31.32 23.86
N GLN A 302 -29.74 31.47 22.66
CA GLN A 302 -30.38 32.66 22.12
C GLN A 302 -30.60 33.76 23.17
N THR A 303 -29.79 34.81 23.11
CA THR A 303 -30.31 36.14 23.36
C THR A 303 -30.49 36.79 21.99
N SER A 304 -31.73 36.65 21.49
CA SER A 304 -32.26 37.49 20.43
C SER A 304 -32.02 38.95 20.81
N GLY A 305 -31.61 39.77 19.84
CA GLY A 305 -31.27 41.18 20.01
C GLY A 305 -32.42 42.12 20.37
N ASP A 306 -33.51 41.62 20.96
CA ASP A 306 -34.71 42.40 21.31
C ASP A 306 -34.93 42.58 22.83
N ASP A 307 -34.24 41.82 23.70
CA ASP A 307 -34.48 41.90 25.16
C ASP A 307 -33.55 42.88 25.93
N ILE A 308 -32.64 43.58 25.26
CA ILE A 308 -31.73 44.56 25.90
C ILE A 308 -32.40 45.94 26.09
N ALA A 309 -33.54 46.20 25.44
CA ALA A 309 -34.27 47.46 25.58
C ALA A 309 -35.23 47.51 26.78
N ALA A 310 -35.66 46.36 27.32
CA ALA A 310 -36.68 46.31 28.38
C ALA A 310 -36.11 46.53 29.80
N TYR A 311 -34.82 46.33 30.03
CA TYR A 311 -34.21 46.44 31.36
C TYR A 311 -33.55 47.79 31.70
N ARG A 312 -33.54 48.77 30.77
CA ARG A 312 -32.98 50.11 31.01
C ARG A 312 -34.02 51.22 31.25
N GLY A 313 -35.31 50.87 31.33
CA GLY A 313 -36.41 51.83 31.39
C GLY A 313 -37.17 51.95 32.72
N GLN A 314 -36.92 51.11 33.74
CA GLN A 314 -37.86 51.01 34.87
C GLN A 314 -37.34 51.17 36.31
N GLU A 315 -36.09 51.58 36.56
CA GLU A 315 -35.67 51.96 37.94
C GLU A 315 -34.90 53.29 37.99
N LYS A 316 -35.47 54.30 37.33
CA LYS A 316 -35.34 55.71 37.73
C LYS A 316 -36.74 56.30 37.87
N GLY A 317 -37.34 56.15 39.06
CA GLY A 317 -38.60 56.82 39.39
C GLY A 317 -39.25 56.29 40.66
N ALA A 318 -39.30 57.16 41.68
CA ALA A 318 -39.86 57.03 43.03
C ALA A 318 -38.94 56.42 44.09
#